data_AF-A0A849S478-F1
#
_entry.id   AF-A0A849S478-F1
#
_cell.length_a   1.000
_cell.length_b   1.000
_cell.length_c   1.000
_cell.angle_alpha   90.00
_cell.angle_beta   90.00
_cell.angle_gamma   90.00
#
_symmetry.space_group_name_H-M   'P 1'
#
loop_
_entity.id
_entity.type
_entity.pdbx_description
1 polymer ?
#
loop_
_entity_poly.entity_id
_entity_poly.type
_entity_poly.pdbx_seq_one_letter_code
_entity_poly.pdbx_strand_id
1 'polypeptide(L)' 'AAYQVSGEYSMIKAAAKAGWLDESRAMMESLLSIKRAGADLILTYFAKDAARLLR' A
#
# COMPACT_ATOMS: atom_id res chain seq x y z
N ALA A 1 2.06 5.42 -14.67
CA ALA A 1 1.34 5.65 -13.41
C ALA A 1 0.47 4.43 -13.10
N ALA A 2 0.19 4.15 -11.83
CA ALA A 2 -0.70 3.07 -11.38
C ALA A 2 -1.66 3.58 -10.29
N TYR A 3 -2.84 2.97 -10.19
CA TYR A 3 -3.79 3.26 -9.12
C TYR A 3 -3.99 2.01 -8.26
N GLN A 4 -3.60 2.08 -6.99
CA GLN A 4 -3.88 1.04 -6.01
C GLN A 4 -5.30 1.26 -5.48
N VAL A 5 -6.24 0.47 -5.99
CA VAL A 5 -7.68 0.77 -5.86
C VAL A 5 -8.23 0.48 -4.46
N SER A 6 -9.45 0.92 -4.20
CA SER A 6 -10.12 0.80 -2.89
C SER A 6 -10.24 -0.65 -2.40
N GLY A 7 -10.42 -1.61 -3.30
CA GLY A 7 -10.43 -3.04 -2.99
C GLY A 7 -9.09 -3.51 -2.44
N GLU A 8 -7.98 -3.16 -3.09
CA GLU A 8 -6.62 -3.50 -2.64
C GLU A 8 -6.29 -2.89 -1.29
N TYR A 9 -6.64 -1.62 -1.09
CA TYR A 9 -6.53 -0.97 0.21
C TYR A 9 -7.33 -1.69 1.30
N SER A 10 -8.61 -2.00 1.01
CA SER A 10 -9.52 -2.64 1.97
C SER A 10 -9.06 -4.06 2.31
N MET A 11 -8.50 -4.80 1.35
CA MET A 11 -7.93 -6.14 1.59
C MET A 11 -6.80 -6.09 2.61
N ILE A 12 -5.84 -5.17 2.46
CA ILE A 12 -4.72 -5.04 3.41
C ILE A 12 -5.24 -4.62 4.79
N LYS A 13 -6.12 -3.62 4.86
CA LYS A 13 -6.73 -3.18 6.14
C LYS A 13 -7.50 -4.31 6.84
N ALA A 14 -8.27 -5.10 6.08
CA ALA A 14 -9.06 -6.20 6.64
C ALA A 14 -8.15 -7.33 7.16
N ALA A 15 -7.13 -7.72 6.39
CA ALA A 15 -6.18 -8.75 6.79
C ALA A 15 -5.36 -8.34 8.03
N ALA A 16 -4.94 -7.07 8.09
CA ALA A 16 -4.28 -6.50 9.27
C ALA A 16 -5.20 -6.49 10.50
N LYS A 17 -6.46 -6.05 10.34
CA LYS A 17 -7.46 -6.06 11.42
C LYS A 17 -7.72 -7.47 11.95
N ALA A 18 -7.65 -8.47 11.09
CA ALA A 18 -7.77 -9.88 11.45
C ALA A 18 -6.49 -10.48 12.06
N GLY A 19 -5.39 -9.71 12.14
CA GLY A 19 -4.10 -10.16 12.68
C GLY A 19 -3.33 -11.10 11.75
N TRP A 20 -3.70 -11.19 10.47
CA TRP A 20 -3.10 -12.13 9.52
C TRP A 20 -1.77 -11.61 8.93
N LEU A 21 -1.60 -10.29 8.92
CA LEU A 21 -0.38 -9.65 8.43
C LEU A 21 -0.10 -8.34 9.17
N ASP A 22 1.14 -7.88 9.06
CA ASP A 22 1.55 -6.53 9.45
C ASP A 22 1.10 -5.53 8.39
N GLU A 23 0.25 -4.59 8.77
CA GLU A 23 -0.35 -3.62 7.85
C GLU A 23 0.70 -2.75 7.16
N SER A 24 1.64 -2.20 7.94
CA SER A 24 2.61 -1.23 7.45
C SER A 24 3.59 -1.88 6.48
N ARG A 25 4.05 -3.08 6.79
CA ARG A 25 4.90 -3.87 5.91
C ARG A 25 4.19 -4.26 4.62
N ALA A 26 2.98 -4.82 4.71
CA ALA A 26 2.24 -5.26 3.52
C ALA A 26 1.86 -4.09 2.60
N MET A 27 1.46 -2.95 3.18
CA MET A 27 1.24 -1.70 2.46
C MET A 27 2.50 -1.27 1.72
N MET A 28 3.64 -1.15 2.41
CA MET A 28 4.88 -0.69 1.79
C MET A 28 5.40 -1.66 0.73
N GLU A 29 5.25 -2.97 0.93
CA GLU A 29 5.62 -3.99 -0.06
C GLU A 29 4.75 -3.91 -1.32
N SER A 30 3.45 -3.64 -1.18
CA SER A 30 2.54 -3.41 -2.31
C SER A 30 2.98 -2.18 -3.12
N LEU A 31 3.23 -1.05 -2.45
CA LEU A 31 3.68 0.18 -3.12
C LEU A 31 5.07 0.01 -3.78
N LEU A 32 5.99 -0.68 -3.11
CA LEU A 32 7.30 -1.00 -3.66
C LEU A 32 7.18 -1.89 -4.90
N SER A 33 6.28 -2.88 -4.88
CA SER A 33 6.03 -3.76 -6.02
C SER A 33 5.47 -2.99 -7.22
N ILE A 34 4.59 -2.02 -6.99
CA ILE A 34 4.08 -1.13 -8.05
C ILE A 34 5.21 -0.27 -8.64
N LYS A 35 6.07 0.32 -7.79
CA LYS A 35 7.24 1.08 -8.29
C LYS A 35 8.18 0.18 -9.08
N ARG A 36 8.47 -1.03 -8.60
CA ARG A 36 9.29 -2.04 -9.29
C ARG A 36 8.73 -2.41 -10.66
N ALA A 37 7.41 -2.45 -10.81
CA ALA A 37 6.76 -2.70 -12.10
C ALA A 37 6.89 -1.52 -13.11
N GLY A 38 7.56 -0.43 -12.74
CA GLY A 38 7.87 0.70 -13.61
C GLY A 38 6.93 1.90 -13.45
N ALA A 39 6.07 1.93 -12.43
CA ALA A 39 5.20 3.08 -12.21
C ALA A 39 5.96 4.24 -11.54
N ASP A 40 6.02 5.40 -12.22
CA ASP A 40 6.62 6.62 -11.64
C ASP A 40 5.66 7.41 -10.73
N LEU A 41 4.36 7.20 -10.87
CA LEU A 41 3.32 7.82 -10.06
C LEU A 41 2.36 6.72 -9.57
N ILE A 42 2.07 6.74 -8.27
CA ILE A 42 1.15 5.79 -7.63
C ILE A 42 0.05 6.61 -6.95
N LEU A 43 -1.18 6.48 -7.45
CA LEU A 43 -2.36 6.96 -6.76
C LEU A 43 -2.75 5.89 -5.73
N THR A 44 -2.99 6.27 -4.48
CA THR A 44 -3.30 5.32 -3.40
C THR A 44 -3.93 6.03 -2.21
N TYR A 45 -4.85 5.33 -1.52
CA TYR A 45 -5.39 5.77 -0.24
C TYR A 45 -4.34 5.72 0.89
N PHE A 46 -3.30 4.91 0.74
CA PHE A 46 -2.19 4.79 1.70
C PHE A 46 -1.16 5.94 1.59
N ALA A 47 -1.35 6.91 0.70
CA ALA A 47 -0.36 7.95 0.45
C ALA A 47 0.10 8.68 1.73
N LYS A 48 -0.83 9.01 2.63
CA LYS A 48 -0.50 9.68 3.91
C LYS A 48 0.26 8.76 4.87
N ASP A 49 -0.10 7.48 4.91
CA ASP A 49 0.53 6.50 5.80
C ASP A 49 1.94 6.17 5.33
N ALA A 50 2.13 5.91 4.03
CA ALA A 50 3.44 5.74 3.41
C ALA A 50 4.34 6.97 3.59
N ALA A 51 3.80 8.18 3.43
CA ALA A 51 4.55 9.42 3.61
C ALA A 51 5.03 9.62 5.07
N ARG A 52 4.35 9.05 6.07
CA ARG A 52 4.82 9.09 7.47
C ARG A 52 5.98 8.11 7.71
N LEU A 53 5.97 6.95 7.05
CA LEU A 53 6.99 5.91 7.21
C LEU A 53 8.29 6.20 6.44
N LEU A 54 8.21 6.99 5.37
CA LEU A 54 9.35 7.37 4.53
C LEU A 54 10.08 8.63 5.00
N ARG A 55 9.64 9.24 6.10
CA ARG A 55 10.30 10.40 6.69
C ARG A 55 11.49 10.02 7.55
#